data_AF-Q32GH7-F1
#
_entry.id   AF-Q32GH7-F1
#
_cell.length_a   1.000
_cell.length_b   1.000
_cell.length_c   1.000
_cell.angle_alpha   90.00
_cell.angle_beta   90.00
_cell.angle_gamma   90.00
#
_symmetry.space_group_name_H-M   'P 1'
#
loop_
_entity.id
_entity.type
_entity.pdbx_description
1 polymer ?
#
loop_
_entity_poly.entity_id
_entity_poly.type
_entity_poly.pdbx_seq_one_letter_code
_entity_poly.pdbx_strand_id
1 'polypeptide(L)'
;MLIDLVLPYPPTVNTYWRRRGSTYFISEEGKRYRRAVALIVRQQRLKLSLSGRLAIKVIAEPPDKRRRDLDNILKAPLDALTHAGVLMDDEQFDEINIVRGQPVSGGRLGVKIYPIMHEEQVKK
;
A
#
# COMPACT_ATOMS: atom_id res chain seq x y z
N MET A 1 0.33 1.11 17.34
CA MET A 1 0.57 2.39 16.65
C MET A 1 -0.29 2.40 15.40
N LEU A 2 -1.09 3.45 15.16
CA LEU A 2 -1.86 3.59 13.93
C LEU A 2 -1.08 4.48 12.96
N ILE A 3 -0.82 3.99 11.76
CA ILE A 3 -0.29 4.77 10.64
C ILE A 3 -1.47 5.14 9.74
N ASP A 4 -1.59 6.42 9.41
CA ASP A 4 -2.63 6.94 8.49
C ASP A 4 -1.95 7.74 7.38
N LEU A 5 -2.11 7.28 6.15
CA LEU A 5 -1.43 7.80 4.97
C LEU A 5 -2.43 8.06 3.86
N VAL A 6 -2.18 9.14 3.10
CA VAL A 6 -2.83 9.37 1.81
C VAL A 6 -1.77 9.17 0.73
N LEU A 7 -1.93 8.13 -0.08
CA LEU A 7 -1.01 7.82 -1.19
C LEU A 7 -1.62 8.27 -2.53
N PRO A 8 -0.78 8.62 -3.52
CA PRO A 8 -1.27 8.81 -4.88
C PRO A 8 -1.93 7.52 -5.40
N TYR A 9 -2.82 7.63 -6.39
CA TYR A 9 -3.36 6.44 -7.03
C TYR A 9 -2.25 5.66 -7.76
N PRO A 10 -2.17 4.33 -7.60
CA PRO A 10 -1.08 3.56 -8.21
C PRO A 10 -1.25 3.42 -9.71
N PRO A 11 -0.14 3.27 -10.46
CA PRO A 11 -0.22 2.80 -11.83
C PRO A 11 -0.76 1.37 -11.87
N THR A 12 -1.29 0.94 -13.01
CA THR A 12 -1.79 -0.44 -13.15
C THR A 12 -0.66 -1.46 -12.93
N VAL A 13 -0.98 -2.69 -12.52
CA VAL A 13 0.02 -3.76 -12.30
C VAL A 13 0.93 -3.95 -13.52
N ASN A 14 0.35 -3.96 -14.73
CA ASN A 14 1.10 -4.09 -15.99
C ASN A 14 1.95 -2.87 -16.33
N THR A 15 1.60 -1.71 -15.78
CA THR A 15 2.41 -0.49 -15.89
C THR A 15 3.53 -0.51 -14.86
N TYR A 16 3.25 -0.96 -13.64
CA TYR A 16 4.20 -1.04 -12.53
C TYR A 16 5.30 -2.05 -12.82
N TRP A 17 4.91 -3.27 -13.20
CA TRP A 17 5.80 -4.38 -13.52
C TRP A 17 5.91 -4.55 -15.03
N ARG A 18 7.13 -4.62 -15.53
CA ARG A 18 7.44 -4.94 -16.93
C ARG A 18 8.25 -6.22 -16.98
N ARG A 19 8.24 -6.86 -18.14
CA ARG A 19 8.96 -8.10 -18.38
C ARG A 19 9.99 -7.89 -19.50
N ARG A 20 11.22 -8.37 -19.30
CA ARG A 20 12.25 -8.48 -20.33
C ARG A 20 12.74 -9.92 -20.35
N GLY A 21 12.40 -10.67 -21.40
CA GLY A 21 12.64 -12.12 -21.41
C GLY A 21 11.86 -12.82 -20.29
N SER A 22 12.55 -13.60 -19.47
CA SER A 22 11.97 -14.27 -18.29
C SER A 22 11.96 -13.40 -17.02
N THR A 23 12.57 -12.21 -17.05
CA THR A 23 12.76 -11.38 -15.86
C THR A 23 11.70 -10.30 -15.75
N TYR A 24 11.05 -10.21 -14.59
CA TYR A 24 10.20 -9.08 -14.22
C TYR A 24 11.01 -7.99 -13.54
N PHE A 25 10.70 -6.74 -13.84
CA PHE A 25 11.34 -5.57 -13.25
C PHE A 25 10.34 -4.42 -13.10
N ILE A 26 10.66 -3.48 -12.22
CA ILE A 26 9.81 -2.31 -11.98
C ILE A 26 10.09 -1.26 -13.04
N SER A 27 9.02 -0.79 -13.67
CA SER A 27 9.10 0.26 -14.68
C SER A 27 9.55 1.60 -14.09
N GLU A 28 9.92 2.55 -14.93
CA GLU A 28 10.21 3.92 -14.48
C GLU A 28 9.01 4.57 -13.79
N GLU A 29 7.78 4.22 -14.18
CA GLU A 29 6.56 4.69 -13.53
C GLU A 29 6.36 4.05 -12.15
N GLY A 30 6.62 2.75 -12.02
CA GLY A 30 6.63 2.08 -10.71
C GLY A 30 7.70 2.66 -9.78
N LYS A 31 8.90 2.95 -10.28
CA LYS A 31 9.95 3.63 -9.51
C LYS A 31 9.54 5.05 -9.10
N ARG A 32 8.86 5.80 -9.96
CA ARG A 32 8.29 7.13 -9.62
C ARG A 32 7.26 7.00 -8.50
N TYR A 33 6.38 6.00 -8.59
CA TYR A 33 5.40 5.72 -7.55
C TYR A 33 6.06 5.38 -6.20
N ARG A 34 7.05 4.48 -6.19
CA ARG A 34 7.85 4.17 -4.99
C ARG A 34 8.46 5.42 -4.35
N ARG A 35 9.07 6.30 -5.17
CA ARG A 35 9.66 7.57 -4.68
C ARG A 35 8.60 8.49 -4.08
N ALA A 36 7.43 8.60 -4.69
CA ALA A 36 6.33 9.40 -4.17
C ALA A 36 5.85 8.89 -2.81
N VAL A 37 5.64 7.58 -2.68
CA VAL A 37 5.24 6.93 -1.42
C VAL A 37 6.33 7.12 -0.35
N ALA A 38 7.60 6.87 -0.68
CA ALA A 38 8.72 7.06 0.25
C ALA A 38 8.83 8.51 0.75
N LEU A 39 8.57 9.50 -0.10
CA LEU A 39 8.56 10.90 0.30
C LEU A 39 7.44 11.20 1.31
N ILE A 40 6.22 10.71 1.06
CA ILE A 40 5.07 10.87 1.97
C ILE A 40 5.36 10.22 3.32
N VAL A 41 5.87 8.99 3.30
CA VAL A 41 6.25 8.24 4.51
C VAL A 41 7.32 9.00 5.31
N ARG A 42 8.34 9.53 4.65
CA ARG A 42 9.41 10.31 5.30
C ARG A 42 8.88 11.59 5.93
N GLN A 43 7.92 12.27 5.30
CA GLN A 43 7.31 13.51 5.81
C GLN A 43 6.52 13.28 7.09
N GLN A 44 5.89 12.11 7.25
CA GLN A 44 5.12 11.76 8.44
C GLN A 44 5.98 11.48 9.68
N ARG A 45 7.32 11.46 9.55
CA ARG A 45 8.29 11.17 10.64
C ARG A 45 7.92 9.90 11.43
N LEU A 46 7.35 8.92 10.74
CA LEU A 46 6.95 7.65 11.34
C LEU A 46 8.20 6.97 11.90
N LYS A 47 8.07 6.30 13.06
CA LYS A 47 9.08 5.31 13.47
C LYS A 47 8.94 4.13 12.52
N LEU A 48 9.77 4.14 11.47
CA LEU A 48 9.80 3.15 10.40
C LEU A 48 10.24 1.79 10.95
N SER A 49 9.72 0.72 10.35
CA SER A 49 9.79 -0.68 10.81
C SER A 49 8.78 -1.06 11.90
N LEU A 50 7.51 -1.15 11.52
CA LEU A 50 6.53 -1.88 12.36
C LEU A 50 6.90 -3.36 12.40
N SER A 51 7.01 -3.93 13.60
CA SER A 51 7.20 -5.36 13.82
C SER A 51 5.89 -6.05 14.25
N GLY A 52 5.81 -7.37 14.02
CA GLY A 52 4.64 -8.19 14.34
C GLY A 52 3.62 -8.30 13.19
N ARG A 53 2.47 -8.90 13.51
CA ARG A 53 1.33 -9.08 12.58
C ARG A 53 0.51 -7.80 12.51
N LEU A 54 0.21 -7.39 11.28
CA LEU A 54 -0.39 -6.11 10.96
C LEU A 54 -1.68 -6.30 10.17
N ALA A 55 -2.55 -5.32 10.26
CA ALA A 55 -3.71 -5.16 9.42
C ALA A 55 -3.57 -3.88 8.59
N ILE A 56 -4.02 -3.93 7.34
CA ILE A 56 -4.10 -2.78 6.45
C ILE A 56 -5.53 -2.59 5.95
N LYS A 57 -6.01 -1.34 6.06
CA LYS A 57 -7.26 -0.90 5.46
C LYS A 57 -7.00 0.13 4.38
N VAL A 58 -7.45 -0.16 3.17
CA VAL A 58 -7.28 0.70 1.98
C VAL A 58 -8.64 1.16 1.48
N ILE A 59 -8.81 2.48 1.37
CA ILE A 59 -9.93 3.10 0.67
C ILE A 59 -9.41 3.55 -0.70
N ALA A 60 -9.81 2.87 -1.76
CA ALA A 60 -9.40 3.18 -3.12
C ALA A 60 -10.37 4.16 -3.78
N GLU A 61 -9.98 5.43 -3.88
CA GLU A 61 -10.75 6.50 -4.55
C GLU A 61 -10.18 6.68 -5.97
N PRO A 62 -10.81 6.09 -7.01
CA PRO A 62 -10.21 6.06 -8.34
C PRO A 62 -10.21 7.42 -9.04
N PRO A 63 -9.31 7.65 -10.01
CA PRO A 63 -9.27 8.89 -10.77
C PRO A 63 -10.48 9.07 -11.71
N ASP A 64 -11.17 7.98 -12.05
CA ASP A 64 -12.28 7.95 -12.99
C ASP A 64 -13.21 6.75 -12.70
N LYS A 65 -14.27 6.61 -13.52
CA LYS A 65 -15.29 5.54 -13.38
C LYS A 65 -14.95 4.22 -14.08
N ARG A 66 -13.72 4.04 -14.61
CA ARG A 66 -13.34 2.78 -15.28
C ARG A 66 -13.32 1.62 -14.29
N ARG A 67 -13.73 0.45 -14.77
CA ARG A 67 -13.64 -0.81 -14.02
C ARG A 67 -12.18 -1.14 -13.73
N ARG A 68 -11.88 -1.47 -12.47
CA ARG A 68 -10.56 -1.85 -11.97
C ARG A 68 -10.71 -2.87 -10.87
N ASP A 69 -9.91 -3.91 -10.91
CA ASP A 69 -9.90 -4.93 -9.87
C ASP A 69 -9.19 -4.39 -8.61
N LEU A 70 -9.77 -4.63 -7.44
CA LEU A 70 -9.26 -4.09 -6.18
C LEU A 70 -7.92 -4.73 -5.78
N ASP A 71 -7.77 -6.03 -6.01
CA ASP A 71 -6.52 -6.76 -5.77
C ASP A 71 -5.36 -6.20 -6.61
N ASN A 72 -5.62 -5.81 -7.87
CA ASN A 72 -4.63 -5.16 -8.72
C ASN A 72 -4.19 -3.79 -8.18
N ILE A 73 -5.07 -3.07 -7.49
CA ILE A 73 -4.73 -1.80 -6.84
C ILE A 73 -3.79 -2.02 -5.66
N LEU A 74 -3.89 -3.14 -4.93
CA LEU A 74 -3.08 -3.40 -3.74
C LEU A 74 -1.60 -3.69 -4.02
N LYS A 75 -1.28 -4.33 -5.16
CA LYS A 75 0.08 -4.81 -5.44
C LYS A 75 1.14 -3.70 -5.43
N ALA A 76 0.86 -2.55 -6.04
CA ALA A 76 1.81 -1.44 -6.12
C ALA A 76 2.00 -0.69 -4.77
N PRO A 77 0.93 -0.35 -4.02
CA PRO A 77 1.02 0.21 -2.67
C PRO A 77 1.78 -0.66 -1.69
N LEU A 78 1.51 -1.97 -1.63
CA LEU A 78 2.20 -2.88 -0.71
C LEU A 78 3.72 -2.87 -0.97
N ASP A 79 4.10 -3.10 -2.22
CA ASP A 79 5.50 -3.05 -2.65
C ASP A 79 6.17 -1.69 -2.35
N ALA A 80 5.44 -0.59 -2.56
CA ALA A 80 5.96 0.75 -2.29
C ALA A 80 6.08 1.07 -0.79
N LEU A 81 5.19 0.57 0.06
CA LEU A 81 5.23 0.73 1.51
C LEU A 81 6.40 -0.06 2.12
N THR A 82 6.64 -1.28 1.64
CA THR A 82 7.82 -2.10 2.01
C THR A 82 9.11 -1.39 1.57
N HIS A 83 9.17 -0.91 0.32
CA HIS A 83 10.31 -0.13 -0.17
C HIS A 83 10.54 1.18 0.62
N ALA A 84 9.48 1.79 1.14
CA ALA A 84 9.56 3.00 1.97
C ALA A 84 9.99 2.72 3.43
N GLY A 85 10.14 1.45 3.82
CA GLY A 85 10.53 1.04 5.17
C GLY A 85 9.41 1.15 6.21
N VAL A 86 8.14 1.27 5.79
CA VAL A 86 7.00 1.25 6.73
C VAL A 86 6.91 -0.12 7.41
N LEU A 87 7.18 -1.17 6.64
CA LEU A 87 7.08 -2.58 6.98
C LEU A 87 8.42 -3.23 6.63
N MET A 88 8.76 -4.33 7.32
CA MET A 88 9.90 -5.17 6.96
C MET A 88 9.58 -6.02 5.72
N ASP A 89 8.36 -6.57 5.67
CA ASP A 89 7.87 -7.43 4.61
C ASP A 89 6.34 -7.26 4.49
N ASP A 90 5.76 -7.38 3.30
CA ASP A 90 4.31 -7.36 3.14
C ASP A 90 3.64 -8.64 3.66
N GLU A 91 4.42 -9.72 3.88
CA GLU A 91 4.00 -10.93 4.63
C GLU A 91 3.54 -10.62 6.07
N GLN A 92 3.91 -9.46 6.62
CA GLN A 92 3.43 -9.05 7.94
C GLN A 92 1.92 -8.79 8.00
N PHE A 93 1.25 -8.62 6.85
CA PHE A 93 -0.18 -8.39 6.81
C PHE A 93 -0.99 -9.69 6.86
N ASP A 94 -1.59 -9.99 8.02
CA ASP A 94 -2.55 -11.09 8.16
C ASP A 94 -3.97 -10.66 7.81
N GLU A 95 -4.26 -9.34 7.85
CA GLU A 95 -5.55 -8.77 7.45
C GLU A 95 -5.35 -7.67 6.40
N ILE A 96 -5.92 -7.88 5.21
CA ILE A 96 -5.94 -6.90 4.13
C ILE A 96 -7.39 -6.60 3.78
N ASN A 97 -7.83 -5.38 4.08
CA ASN A 97 -9.14 -4.87 3.71
C ASN A 97 -8.99 -3.79 2.64
N ILE A 98 -9.62 -3.97 1.48
CA ILE A 98 -9.72 -2.93 0.47
C ILE A 98 -11.18 -2.68 0.10
N VAL A 99 -11.55 -1.41 0.07
CA VAL A 99 -12.88 -0.96 -0.34
C VAL A 99 -12.78 0.07 -1.45
N ARG A 100 -13.78 0.09 -2.32
CA ARG A 100 -13.90 1.12 -3.36
C ARG A 100 -14.56 2.37 -2.77
N GLY A 101 -13.86 3.50 -2.84
CA GLY A 101 -14.38 4.82 -2.52
C GLY A 101 -15.02 5.51 -3.74
N GLN A 102 -15.45 6.76 -3.54
CA GLN A 102 -15.94 7.59 -4.64
C GLN A 102 -14.79 8.07 -5.54
N PRO A 103 -15.00 8.25 -6.85
CA PRO A 103 -13.97 8.82 -7.70
C PRO A 103 -13.58 10.24 -7.28
N VAL A 104 -12.29 10.55 -7.30
CA VAL A 104 -11.75 11.89 -7.02
C VAL A 104 -10.78 12.28 -8.12
N SER A 105 -10.68 13.58 -8.43
CA SER A 105 -9.75 14.06 -9.46
C SER A 105 -8.31 13.63 -9.13
N GLY A 106 -7.64 12.98 -10.08
CA GLY A 106 -6.28 12.42 -9.91
C GLY A 106 -6.21 11.09 -9.15
N GLY A 107 -7.25 10.72 -8.41
CA GLY A 107 -7.31 9.50 -7.61
C GLY A 107 -6.36 9.51 -6.40
N ARG A 108 -6.70 8.74 -5.37
CA ARG A 108 -5.84 8.53 -4.20
C ARG A 108 -6.19 7.25 -3.46
N LEU A 109 -5.33 6.83 -2.55
CA LEU A 109 -5.59 5.77 -1.60
C LEU A 109 -5.51 6.31 -0.18
N GLY A 110 -6.58 6.15 0.60
CA GLY A 110 -6.51 6.27 2.06
C GLY A 110 -6.01 4.95 2.64
N VAL A 111 -4.87 4.95 3.34
CA VAL A 111 -4.23 3.75 3.86
C VAL A 111 -4.08 3.88 5.37
N LYS A 112 -4.67 2.92 6.11
CA LYS A 112 -4.50 2.78 7.55
C LYS A 112 -3.80 1.47 7.86
N ILE A 113 -2.74 1.50 8.66
CA ILE A 113 -1.99 0.32 9.09
C ILE A 113 -1.94 0.28 10.62
N TYR A 114 -2.26 -0.87 11.22
CA TYR A 114 -2.28 -1.04 12.66
C TYR A 114 -1.89 -2.48 13.07
N PRO A 115 -1.28 -2.68 14.25
CA PRO A 115 -1.04 -4.01 14.79
C PRO A 115 -2.34 -4.79 15.00
N ILE A 116 -2.30 -6.09 14.70
CA ILE A 116 -3.35 -7.03 15.10
C ILE A 116 -3.13 -7.38 16.56
N MET A 117 -4.12 -7.09 17.40
CA MET A 117 -4.14 -7.53 18.79
C MET A 117 -4.98 -8.80 18.86
N HIS A 118 -4.34 -9.97 18.95
CA HIS A 118 -5.07 -11.21 19.22
C HIS A 118 -5.60 -11.15 20.66
N GLU A 119 -6.88 -11.47 20.85
CA GLU A 119 -7.59 -11.44 22.14
C GLU A 119 -7.06 -12.46 23.19
N GLU A 120 -6.02 -13.24 22.87
CA GLU A 120 -5.47 -14.29 23.74
C GLU A 120 -4.63 -13.80 24.93
N GLN A 121 -4.55 -12.48 25.16
CA GLN A 121 -3.92 -11.92 26.38
C GLN A 121 -4.89 -11.28 27.38
N VAL A 122 -6.21 -11.44 27.21
CA VAL A 122 -7.23 -10.93 28.16
C VAL A 122 -7.83 -12.03 29.05
N LYS A 123 -7.28 -13.25 29.01
CA LYS A 123 -7.71 -14.37 29.88
C LYS A 123 -6.52 -15.03 30.59
N LYS A 124 -6.02 -14.39 31.65
CA LYS A 124 -5.37 -15.04 32.81
C LYS A 124 -5.52 -14.17 34.03
#